data_AF-A0A0Q9YQG0-F1
#
_entry.id   AF-A0A0Q9YQG0-F1
#
_cell.length_a   1.000
_cell.length_b   1.000
_cell.length_c   1.000
_cell.angle_alpha   90.00
_cell.angle_beta   90.00
_cell.angle_gamma   90.00
#
_symmetry.space_group_name_H-M   'P 1'
#
loop_
_entity.id
_entity.type
_entity.pdbx_description
1 polymer ?
#
loop_
_entity_poly.entity_id
_entity_poly.type
_entity_poly.pdbx_seq_one_letter_code
_entity_poly.pdbx_strand_id
1 'polypeptide(L)' 'MGIGGISPGSLILIFLIVVLLFGTKKLQTLGEDFGKAIKGFRKGLHGITDETNVPHTNTDKKSIEQ' A
#
# COMPACT_ATOMS: atom_id res chain seq x y z
N MET A 1 -31.02 -9.99 1.95
CA MET A 1 -30.65 -8.76 1.19
C MET A 1 -29.29 -8.29 1.68
N GLY A 2 -28.23 -8.90 1.16
CA GLY A 2 -26.89 -8.36 1.41
C GLY A 2 -26.70 -7.06 0.64
N ILE A 3 -25.57 -6.39 0.88
CA ILE A 3 -24.97 -5.33 0.05
C ILE A 3 -24.70 -5.81 -1.39
N GLY A 4 -25.71 -6.31 -2.09
CA GLY A 4 -25.64 -6.98 -3.40
C GLY A 4 -25.89 -6.06 -4.58
N GLY A 5 -25.64 -4.76 -4.42
CA GLY A 5 -25.68 -3.76 -5.50
C GLY A 5 -24.31 -3.16 -5.83
N ILE A 6 -23.30 -3.39 -4.99
CA ILE A 6 -21.95 -2.91 -5.23
C ILE A 6 -21.18 -4.00 -5.96
N SER A 7 -21.38 -4.05 -7.27
CA SER A 7 -20.56 -4.87 -8.15
C SER A 7 -19.14 -4.31 -8.17
N PRO A 8 -18.09 -5.15 -8.11
CA PRO A 8 -16.70 -4.70 -8.28
C PRO A 8 -16.49 -3.85 -9.54
N GLY A 9 -17.28 -4.08 -10.61
CA GLY A 9 -17.22 -3.26 -11.83
C GLY A 9 -17.66 -1.81 -11.64
N SER A 10 -18.63 -1.54 -10.76
CA SER A 10 -19.08 -0.18 -10.45
C SER A 10 -17.99 0.61 -9.72
N LEU A 11 -17.20 -0.04 -8.86
CA LEU A 11 -16.05 0.59 -8.20
C LEU A 11 -14.99 1.04 -9.19
N ILE A 12 -14.66 0.22 -10.21
CA ILE A 12 -13.70 0.60 -11.26
C ILE A 12 -14.17 1.86 -12.00
N LEU A 13 -15.46 1.96 -12.34
CA LEU A 13 -15.97 3.12 -13.06
C LEU A 13 -15.87 4.41 -12.23
N ILE A 14 -16.27 4.35 -10.95
CA ILE A 14 -16.11 5.49 -10.04
C ILE A 14 -14.63 5.86 -9.88
N PHE A 15 -13.75 4.87 -9.70
CA PHE A 15 -12.32 5.10 -9.55
C PHE A 15 -11.73 5.80 -10.77
N LEU A 16 -12.14 5.40 -11.98
CA LEU A 16 -11.69 6.04 -13.22
C LEU A 16 -12.08 7.53 -13.25
N ILE A 17 -13.33 7.87 -12.89
CA ILE A 17 -13.79 9.26 -12.83
C ILE A 17 -12.98 10.06 -11.79
N VAL A 18 -12.72 9.49 -10.61
CA VAL A 18 -11.90 10.13 -9.58
C VAL A 18 -10.47 10.38 -10.08
N VAL A 19 -9.86 9.39 -10.74
CA VAL A 19 -8.51 9.54 -11.32
C VAL A 19 -8.48 10.63 -12.39
N LEU A 20 -9.53 10.75 -13.22
CA LEU A 20 -9.62 11.80 -14.24
C LEU A 20 -9.79 13.20 -13.63
N LEU A 21 -10.60 13.34 -12.57
CA LEU A 21 -10.85 14.63 -11.90
C LEU A 21 -9.62 15.14 -11.12
N PHE A 22 -8.99 14.26 -10.35
CA PHE A 22 -7.85 14.62 -9.50
C PHE A 22 -6.51 14.50 -10.24
N GLY A 23 -6.47 13.74 -11.33
CA GLY A 23 -5.25 13.37 -12.04
C GLY A 23 -4.41 12.33 -11.29
N THR A 24 -3.58 11.59 -12.04
CA THR A 24 -2.71 10.55 -11.47
C THR A 24 -1.64 11.11 -10.53
N LYS A 25 -1.14 12.34 -10.78
CA LYS A 25 -0.13 12.99 -9.93
C LYS A 25 -0.60 13.23 -8.51
N LYS A 26 -1.82 13.73 -8.30
CA LYS A 26 -2.36 14.01 -6.96
C LYS A 26 -2.68 12.72 -6.22
N LEU A 27 -3.26 11.74 -6.92
CA LEU A 27 -3.51 10.40 -6.36
C LEU A 27 -2.22 9.67 -5.99
N GLN A 28 -1.15 9.84 -6.75
CA GLN A 28 0.15 9.23 -6.43
C GLN A 28 0.75 9.82 -5.16
N THR A 29 0.81 11.15 -5.04
CA THR A 29 1.38 11.80 -3.84
C THR A 29 0.58 11.43 -2.59
N LEU A 30 -0.76 11.51 -2.65
CA LEU A 30 -1.62 11.11 -1.53
C LEU A 30 -1.48 9.60 -1.24
N GLY A 31 -1.49 8.77 -2.28
CA GLY A 31 -1.36 7.32 -2.16
C GLY A 31 -0.02 6.88 -1.58
N GLU A 32 1.06 7.63 -1.80
CA GLU A 32 2.36 7.34 -1.22
C GLU A 32 2.38 7.56 0.30
N ASP A 33 1.75 8.64 0.77
CA ASP A 33 1.63 8.98 2.19
C ASP A 33 0.68 8.01 2.91
N PHE A 34 -0.49 7.75 2.33
CA PHE A 34 -1.42 6.73 2.85
C PHE A 34 -0.82 5.33 2.78
N GLY A 35 -0.06 5.02 1.72
CA GLY A 35 0.61 3.73 1.54
C GLY A 35 1.67 3.48 2.61
N LYS A 36 2.45 4.49 2.99
CA LYS A 36 3.41 4.41 4.10
C LYS A 36 2.72 4.13 5.44
N ALA A 37 1.60 4.82 5.71
CA ALA A 37 0.81 4.59 6.93
C ALA A 37 0.19 3.18 6.98
N ILE A 38 -0.44 2.73 5.89
CA ILE A 38 -1.04 1.39 5.78
C ILE A 38 0.04 0.30 5.84
N LYS A 39 1.23 0.52 5.28
CA LYS A 39 2.37 -0.41 5.38
C LYS A 39 2.82 -0.60 6.83
N GLY A 40 2.90 0.48 7.60
CA GLY A 40 3.20 0.42 9.03
C GLY A 40 2.13 -0.36 9.81
N PHE A 41 0.85 -0.09 9.52
CA PHE A 41 -0.28 -0.81 10.11
C PHE A 41 -0.25 -2.31 9.78
N ARG A 42 -0.04 -2.68 8.51
CA ARG A 42 0.09 -4.07 8.08
C ARG A 42 1.29 -4.74 8.76
N LYS A 43 2.43 -4.06 8.90
CA LYS A 43 3.61 -4.59 9.59
C LYS A 43 3.36 -4.82 11.08
N GLY A 44 2.62 -3.94 11.74
CA GLY A 44 2.19 -4.12 13.13
C GLY A 44 1.26 -5.31 13.32
N LEU A 45 0.28 -5.49 12.42
CA LEU A 45 -0.62 -6.65 12.45
C LEU A 45 0.11 -7.99 12.23
N HIS A 46 1.08 -8.02 11.30
CA HIS A 46 1.90 -9.23 11.09
C HIS A 46 2.92 -9.45 12.21
N GLY A 47 3.48 -8.40 12.79
CA GLY A 47 4.42 -8.52 13.92
C GLY A 47 3.78 -9.04 15.21
N ILE A 48 2.45 -8.94 15.35
CA ILE A 48 1.70 -9.57 16.46
C ILE A 48 1.42 -11.05 16.18
N THR A 49 1.46 -11.49 14.92
CA THR A 49 1.10 -12.84 14.49
C THR A 49 2.32 -13.72 14.20
N ASP A 50 3.49 -13.13 13.90
CA ASP A 50 4.67 -13.86 13.42
C ASP A 50 5.93 -13.43 14.19
N GLU A 51 6.20 -14.09 15.31
CA GLU A 51 7.50 -14.08 15.99
C GLU A 51 8.53 -14.97 15.24
N THR A 52 8.54 -15.06 13.90
CA THR A 52 9.57 -15.80 13.15
C THR A 52 9.78 -15.38 11.68
N ASN A 53 9.94 -14.09 11.37
CA ASN A 53 10.83 -13.72 10.26
C ASN A 53 11.24 -12.25 10.33
N VAL A 54 12.46 -12.00 10.81
CA VAL A 54 13.17 -10.77 10.52
C VAL A 54 13.52 -10.76 9.03
N PRO A 55 12.94 -9.88 8.18
CA PRO A 55 13.52 -9.67 6.87
C PRO A 55 14.84 -8.93 7.11
N HIS A 56 15.95 -9.65 6.96
CA HIS A 56 17.27 -9.06 6.80
C HIS A 56 17.21 -8.05 5.65
N THR A 57 17.08 -6.76 5.97
CA THR A 57 17.48 -5.70 5.05
C THR A 57 19.00 -5.66 5.06
N ASN A 58 19.61 -6.54 4.28
CA ASN A 58 21.03 -6.47 3.95
C ASN A 58 21.18 -5.30 2.97
N THR A 59 21.45 -4.10 3.49
CA THR A 59 21.73 -2.92 2.67
C THR A 59 23.14 -2.37 2.84
N ASP A 60 23.93 -2.76 3.84
CA ASP A 60 25.25 -2.16 4.00
C ASP A 60 26.33 -3.19 4.35
N LYS A 61 26.89 -3.83 3.31
CA LYS A 61 28.32 -4.19 3.24
C LYS A 61 28.66 -4.71 1.84
N LYS A 62 29.21 -3.84 0.97
CA LYS A 62 30.47 -4.09 0.23
C LYS A 62 30.78 -2.91 -0.70
N SER A 63 31.11 -1.77 -0.12
CA SER A 63 32.07 -0.87 -0.74
C SER A 63 33.01 -0.40 0.37
N ILE A 64 34.31 -0.53 0.10
CA ILE A 64 35.43 0.00 0.89
C ILE A 64 35.78 -0.83 2.14
N GLU A 65 36.60 -1.86 1.97
CA GLU A 65 38.02 -1.83 2.41
C GLU A 65 38.69 -3.20 2.12
N GLN A 66 39.85 -3.12 1.47
CA GLN A 66 40.79 -4.16 0.98
C GLN A 66 40.53 -4.73 -0.41
#